data_AF-A0A5N6MHR5-F1
#
_entry.id   AF-A0A5N6MHR5-F1
#
_cell.length_a   1.000
_cell.length_b   1.000
_cell.length_c   1.000
_cell.angle_alpha   90.00
_cell.angle_beta   90.00
_cell.angle_gamma   90.00
#
_symmetry.space_group_name_H-M   'P 1'
#
loop_
_entity.id
_entity.type
_entity.pdbx_description
1 polymer ?
#
loop_
_entity_poly.entity_id
_entity_poly.type
_entity_poly.pdbx_seq_one_letter_code
_entity_poly.pdbx_strand_id
1 'polypeptide(L)'
;MFTGIVAEQGSVVRLLPNPAGDGAVLEIIAPATSTGLGLGGSIAVNGVCLTATELRDGAVSVDVMGETLTRTTIGGLTPGAKVNLERCVPAGGRLDGHVVQGHVDGVGELLERKSLGTWDRLRFSVPAGLAKYVAEKGSIAVDGVSLTVTAVSPADAEQHWFEVGLIPTTLAETGLGALVPGSQVNLEVDVLAKYAERLLAFAGPRTPGSSAGAGSGGTLSDGAASGGSLSDGAASGGTSSDGALSDATPSNSSAKEAQ
;
A
#
# COMPACT_ATOMS: atom_id res chain seq x y z
N MET A 1 -1.82 -4.81 -2.60
CA MET A 1 -2.06 -3.36 -2.39
C MET A 1 -2.52 -3.20 -0.95
N PHE A 2 -1.96 -2.21 -0.29
CA PHE A 2 -2.11 -1.90 1.12
C PHE A 2 -2.49 -0.43 1.26
N THR A 3 -2.72 0.00 2.49
CA THR A 3 -3.12 1.38 2.82
C THR A 3 -2.06 2.12 3.63
N GLY A 4 -1.11 1.37 4.19
CA GLY A 4 -0.12 1.86 5.15
C GLY A 4 -0.68 2.04 6.56
N ILE A 5 -1.82 1.40 6.87
CA ILE A 5 -2.37 1.37 8.22
C ILE A 5 -2.00 0.03 8.84
N VAL A 6 -0.98 0.06 9.69
CA VAL A 6 -0.46 -1.13 10.38
C VAL A 6 -1.55 -1.72 11.27
N ALA A 7 -1.79 -3.02 11.12
CA ALA A 7 -2.83 -3.74 11.86
C ALA A 7 -2.30 -4.39 13.14
N GLU A 8 -1.03 -4.79 13.15
CA GLU A 8 -0.37 -5.32 14.35
C GLU A 8 1.15 -5.19 14.27
N GLN A 9 1.81 -5.33 15.42
CA GLN A 9 3.24 -5.57 15.50
C GLN A 9 3.52 -7.05 15.72
N GLY A 10 4.03 -7.72 14.69
CA GLY A 10 4.48 -9.10 14.76
C GLY A 10 5.83 -9.26 15.46
N SER A 11 6.25 -10.52 15.61
CA SER A 11 7.57 -10.87 16.13
C SER A 11 8.24 -11.88 15.21
N VAL A 12 9.45 -11.58 14.76
CA VAL A 12 10.26 -12.51 13.98
C VAL A 12 10.60 -13.73 14.82
N VAL A 13 10.30 -14.92 14.32
CA VAL A 13 10.74 -16.18 14.92
C VAL A 13 12.15 -16.49 14.43
N ARG A 14 12.36 -16.42 13.12
CA ARG A 14 13.64 -16.69 12.46
C ARG A 14 13.63 -16.23 11.00
N LEU A 15 14.83 -16.00 10.48
CA LEU A 15 15.11 -15.83 9.06
C LEU A 15 16.09 -16.92 8.65
N LEU A 16 15.67 -17.84 7.80
CA LEU A 16 16.45 -19.02 7.38
C LEU A 16 16.90 -18.87 5.93
N PRO A 17 18.19 -18.66 5.65
CA PRO A 17 18.69 -18.66 4.28
C PRO A 17 18.42 -19.98 3.58
N ASN A 18 18.04 -19.92 2.31
CA ASN A 18 17.85 -21.10 1.49
C ASN A 18 19.22 -21.63 1.01
N PRO A 19 19.63 -22.85 1.38
CA PRO A 19 20.93 -23.39 0.97
C PRO A 19 21.09 -23.56 -0.55
N ALA A 20 19.99 -23.61 -1.30
CA ALA A 20 19.98 -23.84 -2.74
C ALA A 20 19.84 -22.56 -3.59
N GLY A 21 19.81 -21.38 -2.97
CA GLY A 21 19.60 -20.11 -3.69
C GLY A 21 20.01 -18.88 -2.87
N ASP A 22 19.63 -17.71 -3.35
CA ASP A 22 19.91 -16.41 -2.73
C ASP A 22 18.78 -15.88 -1.83
N GLY A 23 17.68 -16.64 -1.71
CA GLY A 23 16.52 -16.29 -0.89
C GLY A 23 16.59 -16.80 0.55
N ALA A 24 15.54 -16.51 1.32
CA ALA A 24 15.36 -16.99 2.68
C ALA A 24 13.87 -17.25 2.99
N VAL A 25 13.59 -18.02 4.03
CA VAL A 25 12.25 -18.14 4.63
C VAL A 25 12.23 -17.31 5.90
N LEU A 26 11.30 -16.36 5.96
CA LEU A 26 11.03 -15.54 7.15
C LEU A 26 9.78 -16.09 7.85
N GLU A 27 9.91 -16.44 9.12
CA GLU A 27 8.78 -16.89 9.96
C GLU A 27 8.47 -15.83 11.03
N ILE A 28 7.19 -15.49 11.16
CA ILE A 28 6.72 -14.37 11.99
C ILE A 28 5.50 -14.82 12.80
N ILE A 29 5.47 -14.47 14.09
CA ILE A 29 4.26 -14.54 14.92
C ILE A 29 3.39 -13.31 14.60
N ALA A 30 2.17 -13.58 14.14
CA ALA A 30 1.25 -12.62 13.51
C ALA A 30 -0.22 -13.03 13.73
N PRO A 31 -0.72 -13.11 14.97
CA PRO A 31 -2.03 -13.71 15.25
C PRO A 31 -3.20 -12.94 14.61
N ALA A 32 -3.17 -11.61 14.58
CA ALA A 32 -4.26 -10.85 13.99
C ALA A 32 -4.22 -10.87 12.45
N THR A 33 -3.03 -10.73 11.85
CA THR A 33 -2.91 -10.67 10.38
C THR A 33 -2.84 -12.03 9.71
N SER A 34 -2.52 -13.12 10.43
CA SER A 34 -2.64 -14.49 9.90
C SER A 34 -4.09 -15.00 9.89
N THR A 35 -4.95 -14.47 10.77
CA THR A 35 -6.36 -14.92 10.87
C THR A 35 -7.12 -14.66 9.57
N GLY A 36 -7.54 -15.73 8.89
CA GLY A 36 -8.25 -15.66 7.60
C GLY A 36 -7.35 -15.31 6.41
N LEU A 37 -6.03 -15.30 6.59
CA LEU A 37 -5.08 -15.29 5.48
C LEU A 37 -5.04 -16.68 4.83
N GLY A 38 -5.09 -16.76 3.50
CA GLY A 38 -4.88 -18.00 2.77
C GLY A 38 -3.43 -18.13 2.30
N LEU A 39 -3.00 -19.35 1.95
CA LEU A 39 -1.75 -19.56 1.23
C LEU A 39 -1.78 -18.79 -0.10
N GLY A 40 -0.66 -18.17 -0.46
CA GLY A 40 -0.58 -17.26 -1.60
C GLY A 40 -1.13 -15.85 -1.32
N GLY A 41 -1.71 -15.62 -0.14
CA GLY A 41 -2.14 -14.29 0.29
C GLY A 41 -0.95 -13.38 0.58
N SER A 42 -1.13 -12.08 0.31
CA SER A 42 -0.07 -11.09 0.53
C SER A 42 -0.19 -10.42 1.90
N ILE A 43 0.95 -10.27 2.56
CA ILE A 43 1.14 -9.57 3.83
C ILE A 43 2.32 -8.61 3.69
N ALA A 44 2.17 -7.36 4.14
CA ALA A 44 3.26 -6.41 4.21
C ALA A 44 4.01 -6.59 5.54
N VAL A 45 5.33 -6.76 5.47
CA VAL A 45 6.23 -6.83 6.64
C VAL A 45 7.17 -5.63 6.58
N ASN A 46 7.06 -4.70 7.52
CA ASN A 46 7.74 -3.39 7.46
C ASN A 46 7.59 -2.73 6.08
N GLY A 47 6.39 -2.79 5.50
CA GLY A 47 6.11 -2.23 4.17
C GLY A 47 6.61 -3.06 2.98
N VAL A 48 7.19 -4.25 3.18
CA VAL A 48 7.57 -5.16 2.09
C VAL A 48 6.43 -6.14 1.84
N CYS A 49 5.86 -6.14 0.64
CA CYS A 49 4.86 -7.11 0.21
C CYS A 49 5.49 -8.49 0.07
N LEU A 50 5.05 -9.44 0.89
CA LEU A 50 5.50 -10.82 0.89
C LEU A 50 4.30 -11.77 0.79
N THR A 51 4.55 -12.97 0.30
CA THR A 51 3.50 -13.96 0.03
C THR A 51 3.56 -15.08 1.08
N ALA A 52 2.44 -15.35 1.73
CA ALA A 52 2.31 -16.44 2.69
C ALA A 52 2.50 -17.80 2.01
N THR A 53 3.52 -18.55 2.44
CA THR A 53 3.84 -19.89 1.94
C THR A 53 3.49 -20.98 2.94
N GLU A 54 3.41 -20.64 4.23
CA GLU A 54 2.94 -21.52 5.28
C GLU A 54 2.17 -20.72 6.34
N LEU A 55 1.16 -21.34 6.92
CA LEU A 55 0.38 -20.79 8.03
C LEU A 55 0.32 -21.82 9.14
N ARG A 56 0.66 -21.39 10.35
CA ARG A 56 0.49 -22.13 11.60
C ARG A 56 -0.33 -21.27 12.55
N ASP A 57 -0.86 -21.87 13.62
CA ASP A 57 -1.70 -21.14 14.58
C ASP A 57 -1.01 -19.85 15.09
N GLY A 58 -1.49 -18.70 14.62
CA GLY A 58 -0.92 -17.39 14.90
C GLY A 58 0.43 -17.06 14.27
N ALA A 59 0.94 -17.84 13.31
CA ALA A 59 2.22 -17.63 12.64
C ALA A 59 2.14 -17.75 11.11
N VAL A 60 2.97 -16.98 10.43
CA VAL A 60 3.08 -16.97 8.97
C VAL A 60 4.54 -17.14 8.54
N SER A 61 4.77 -18.01 7.56
CA SER A 61 6.04 -18.09 6.84
C SER A 61 5.88 -17.46 5.47
N VAL A 62 6.92 -16.76 5.03
CA VAL A 62 7.00 -16.13 3.71
C VAL A 62 8.36 -16.40 3.08
N ASP A 63 8.37 -16.60 1.77
CA ASP A 63 9.60 -16.67 0.99
C ASP A 63 10.06 -15.25 0.64
N VAL A 64 11.36 -14.98 0.83
CA VAL A 64 11.99 -13.68 0.58
C VAL A 64 13.08 -13.86 -0.46
N MET A 65 13.02 -13.08 -1.54
CA MET A 65 14.03 -13.09 -2.61
C MET A 65 15.34 -12.44 -2.15
N GLY A 66 16.47 -12.83 -2.73
CA GLY A 66 17.78 -12.23 -2.43
C GLY A 66 17.84 -10.72 -2.65
N GLU A 67 17.18 -10.23 -3.71
CA GLU A 67 17.04 -8.80 -3.97
C GLU A 67 16.32 -8.08 -2.82
N THR A 68 15.22 -8.66 -2.30
CA THR A 68 14.47 -8.10 -1.17
C THR A 68 15.32 -8.10 0.10
N LEU A 69 16.07 -9.17 0.36
CA LEU A 69 16.98 -9.24 1.50
C LEU A 69 18.05 -8.14 1.45
N THR A 70 18.52 -7.80 0.25
CA THR A 70 19.59 -6.81 0.04
C THR A 70 19.07 -5.37 0.05
N ARG A 71 17.89 -5.13 -0.53
CA ARG A 71 17.36 -3.77 -0.73
C ARG A 71 16.47 -3.24 0.37
N THR A 72 16.16 -4.06 1.36
CA THR A 72 15.23 -3.71 2.45
C THR A 72 15.85 -4.07 3.79
N THR A 73 15.24 -3.62 4.88
CA THR A 73 15.66 -3.98 6.24
C THR A 73 15.40 -5.44 6.60
N ILE A 74 14.68 -6.20 5.76
CA ILE A 74 14.32 -7.61 6.02
C ILE A 74 15.56 -8.50 6.19
N GLY A 75 16.62 -8.28 5.41
CA GLY A 75 17.85 -9.09 5.49
C GLY A 75 18.59 -8.96 6.82
N GLY A 76 18.32 -7.91 7.59
CA GLY A 76 18.91 -7.68 8.91
C GLY A 76 18.05 -8.18 10.08
N LEU A 77 16.88 -8.77 9.82
CA LEU A 77 15.98 -9.21 10.89
C LEU A 77 16.55 -10.41 11.67
N THR A 78 16.42 -10.35 12.99
CA THR A 78 16.86 -11.38 13.92
C THR A 78 15.68 -11.91 14.75
N PRO A 79 15.77 -13.13 15.33
CA PRO A 79 14.75 -13.64 16.23
C PRO A 79 14.39 -12.64 17.34
N GLY A 80 13.10 -12.43 17.57
CA GLY A 80 12.57 -11.48 18.54
C GLY A 80 12.38 -10.05 18.02
N ALA A 81 12.91 -9.72 16.84
CA ALA A 81 12.69 -8.40 16.23
C ALA A 81 11.19 -8.15 16.01
N LYS A 82 10.74 -6.93 16.31
CA LYS A 82 9.37 -6.48 16.05
C LYS A 82 9.25 -5.97 14.63
N VAL A 83 8.12 -6.26 14.00
CA VAL A 83 7.82 -5.85 12.62
C VAL A 83 6.39 -5.33 12.51
N ASN A 84 6.19 -4.26 11.73
CA ASN A 84 4.88 -3.77 11.33
C ASN A 84 4.25 -4.75 10.35
N LEU A 85 2.99 -5.14 10.58
CA LEU A 85 2.24 -6.04 9.71
C LEU A 85 0.95 -5.40 9.23
N GLU A 86 0.67 -5.54 7.93
CA GLU A 86 -0.58 -5.14 7.29
C GLU A 86 -1.00 -6.20 6.27
N ARG A 87 -2.30 -6.52 6.20
CA ARG A 87 -2.84 -7.38 5.14
C ARG A 87 -3.23 -6.56 3.93
N CYS A 88 -3.22 -7.20 2.75
CA CYS A 88 -3.82 -6.60 1.56
C CYS A 88 -5.26 -6.14 1.83
N VAL A 89 -5.58 -4.95 1.34
CA VAL A 89 -6.94 -4.40 1.46
C VAL A 89 -7.90 -5.24 0.62
N PRO A 90 -9.04 -5.71 1.18
CA PRO A 90 -10.04 -6.42 0.39
C PRO A 90 -10.71 -5.49 -0.62
N ALA A 91 -11.29 -6.06 -1.68
CA ALA A 91 -12.12 -5.30 -2.61
C ALA A 91 -13.29 -4.65 -1.86
N GLY A 92 -13.50 -3.35 -2.07
CA GLY A 92 -14.49 -2.57 -1.32
C GLY A 92 -14.07 -2.19 0.10
N GLY A 93 -12.84 -2.51 0.51
CA GLY A 93 -12.25 -2.07 1.78
C GLY A 93 -11.98 -0.55 1.81
N ARG A 94 -11.74 -0.03 3.00
CA ARG A 94 -11.39 1.38 3.20
C ARG A 94 -9.92 1.62 2.87
N LEU A 95 -9.62 2.75 2.24
CA LEU A 95 -8.26 3.26 2.01
C LEU A 95 -8.02 4.42 2.99
N ASP A 96 -7.61 4.09 4.22
CA ASP A 96 -7.52 5.07 5.31
C ASP A 96 -6.19 5.85 5.34
N GLY A 97 -5.14 5.29 4.73
CA GLY A 97 -3.89 6.00 4.45
C GLY A 97 -3.82 6.44 3.00
N HIS A 98 -2.81 5.95 2.27
CA HIS A 98 -2.66 6.18 0.83
C HIS A 98 -2.40 4.85 0.11
N VAL A 99 -2.22 4.89 -1.22
CA VAL A 99 -1.90 3.68 -1.98
C VAL A 99 -0.47 3.25 -1.66
N VAL A 100 -0.35 2.16 -0.91
CA VAL A 100 0.92 1.49 -0.64
C VAL A 100 0.95 0.18 -1.41
N GLN A 101 1.96 -0.02 -2.25
CA GLN A 101 2.15 -1.22 -3.04
C GLN A 101 2.81 -2.33 -2.23
N GLY A 102 3.63 -1.95 -1.26
CA GLY A 102 4.55 -2.83 -0.54
C GLY A 102 5.84 -3.08 -1.33
N HIS A 103 6.22 -2.13 -2.19
CA HIS A 103 7.38 -2.20 -3.07
C HIS A 103 8.39 -1.15 -2.61
N VAL A 104 9.16 -1.51 -1.60
CA VAL A 104 10.17 -0.63 -0.99
C VAL A 104 11.17 -0.17 -2.05
N ASP A 105 11.35 1.15 -2.12
CA ASP A 105 12.22 1.81 -3.09
C ASP A 105 13.66 1.94 -2.60
N GLY A 106 13.83 2.01 -1.28
CA GLY A 106 15.13 2.10 -0.64
C GLY A 106 15.05 2.12 0.87
N VAL A 107 16.21 2.23 1.51
CA VAL A 107 16.35 2.30 2.96
C VAL A 107 16.75 3.72 3.35
N GLY A 108 16.06 4.25 4.34
CA GLY A 108 16.41 5.48 5.03
C GLY A 108 16.93 5.20 6.43
N GLU A 109 17.36 6.26 7.11
CA GLU A 109 17.82 6.22 8.49
C GLU A 109 17.11 7.32 9.29
N LEU A 110 16.67 7.02 10.51
CA LEU A 110 16.22 8.05 11.43
C LEU A 110 17.42 8.92 11.83
N LEU A 111 17.42 10.19 11.45
CA LEU A 111 18.48 11.15 11.76
C LEU A 111 18.23 11.88 13.08
N GLU A 112 16.97 12.25 13.34
CA GLU A 112 16.59 13.01 14.52
C GLU A 112 15.20 12.61 15.00
N ARG A 113 15.06 12.51 16.31
CA ARG A 113 13.76 12.43 16.98
C ARG A 113 13.65 13.58 17.98
N LYS A 114 12.59 14.37 17.86
CA LYS A 114 12.32 15.50 18.75
C LYS A 114 10.90 15.40 19.30
N SER A 115 10.77 15.29 20.61
CA SER A 115 9.46 15.39 21.26
C SER A 115 8.98 16.84 21.28
N LEU A 116 7.74 17.07 20.85
CA LEU A 116 7.09 18.38 20.80
C LEU A 116 5.92 18.47 21.78
N GLY A 117 5.94 17.65 22.84
CA GLY A 117 4.90 17.57 23.85
C GLY A 117 3.89 16.46 23.54
N THR A 118 2.88 16.77 22.71
CA THR A 118 1.78 15.82 22.42
C THR A 118 2.04 14.88 21.24
N TRP A 119 3.15 15.09 20.53
CA TRP A 119 3.54 14.35 19.33
C TRP A 119 5.06 14.43 19.19
N ASP A 120 5.63 13.46 18.47
CA ASP A 120 7.05 13.44 18.16
C ASP A 120 7.25 13.81 16.69
N ARG A 121 8.27 14.62 16.42
CA ARG A 121 8.76 14.85 15.07
C ARG A 121 9.96 13.95 14.82
N LEU A 122 9.88 13.17 13.75
CA LEU A 122 10.99 12.35 13.29
C LEU A 122 11.50 12.91 11.96
N ARG A 123 12.82 12.96 11.81
CA ARG A 123 13.51 13.32 10.56
C ARG A 123 14.25 12.11 10.05
N PHE A 124 13.97 11.70 8.81
CA PHE A 124 14.63 10.58 8.16
C PHE A 124 15.52 11.05 7.01
N SER A 125 16.63 10.36 6.77
CA SER A 125 17.37 10.49 5.52
C SER A 125 16.57 9.86 4.38
N VAL A 126 16.78 10.37 3.17
CA VAL A 126 16.22 9.77 1.95
C VAL A 126 17.34 9.67 0.89
N PRO A 127 17.50 8.51 0.23
CA PRO A 127 18.44 8.38 -0.88
C PRO A 127 18.19 9.45 -1.95
N ALA A 128 19.25 10.03 -2.52
CA ALA A 128 19.14 11.15 -3.44
C ALA A 128 18.23 10.88 -4.66
N GLY A 129 18.27 9.65 -5.19
CA GLY A 129 17.40 9.24 -6.29
C GLY A 129 15.90 9.25 -5.95
N LEU A 130 15.54 9.18 -4.67
CA LEU A 130 14.16 9.15 -4.18
C LEU A 130 13.66 10.52 -3.71
N ALA A 131 14.56 11.45 -3.38
CA ALA A 131 14.21 12.75 -2.79
C ALA A 131 13.18 13.54 -3.61
N LYS A 132 13.26 13.48 -4.95
CA LYS A 132 12.33 14.15 -5.88
C LYS A 132 10.88 13.67 -5.80
N TYR A 133 10.63 12.50 -5.21
CA TYR A 133 9.28 11.95 -5.03
C TYR A 133 8.68 12.30 -3.67
N VAL A 134 9.47 12.93 -2.77
CA VAL A 134 9.04 13.29 -1.43
C VAL A 134 8.74 14.78 -1.40
N ALA A 135 7.49 15.13 -1.13
CA ALA A 135 7.02 16.51 -1.12
C ALA A 135 6.40 16.87 0.22
N GLU A 136 6.56 18.12 0.66
CA GLU A 136 5.84 18.63 1.83
C GLU A 136 4.32 18.47 1.62
N LYS A 137 3.62 17.95 2.64
CA LYS A 137 2.20 17.57 2.62
C LYS A 137 1.87 16.42 1.67
N GLY A 138 2.87 15.78 1.05
CA GLY A 138 2.72 14.52 0.33
C GLY A 138 2.66 13.33 1.28
N SER A 139 2.37 12.17 0.69
CA SER A 139 2.35 10.88 1.39
C SER A 139 3.69 10.14 1.21
N ILE A 140 4.07 9.38 2.22
CA ILE A 140 5.18 8.43 2.17
C ILE A 140 4.86 7.25 3.11
N ALA A 141 5.33 6.05 2.76
CA ALA A 141 5.30 4.92 3.67
C ALA A 141 6.69 4.68 4.28
N VAL A 142 6.75 4.63 5.62
CA VAL A 142 7.95 4.32 6.41
C VAL A 142 7.71 3.05 7.21
N ASP A 143 8.47 1.99 6.93
CA ASP A 143 8.21 0.63 7.43
C ASP A 143 6.73 0.20 7.26
N GLY A 144 6.13 0.59 6.14
CA GLY A 144 4.73 0.32 5.83
C GLY A 144 3.72 1.21 6.55
N VAL A 145 4.15 2.21 7.34
CA VAL A 145 3.25 3.19 7.95
C VAL A 145 3.05 4.37 7.00
N SER A 146 1.81 4.61 6.60
CA SER A 146 1.40 5.77 5.80
C SER A 146 1.48 7.05 6.64
N LEU A 147 2.28 8.01 6.18
CA LEU A 147 2.54 9.26 6.90
C LEU A 147 2.43 10.47 5.97
N THR A 148 2.07 11.60 6.55
CA THR A 148 2.14 12.91 5.88
C THR A 148 3.49 13.56 6.15
N VAL A 149 4.19 13.94 5.09
CA VAL A 149 5.46 14.65 5.17
C VAL A 149 5.23 16.09 5.63
N THR A 150 5.93 16.54 6.66
CA THR A 150 5.78 17.88 7.24
C THR A 150 6.85 18.87 6.78
N ALA A 151 8.01 18.38 6.35
CA ALA A 151 9.07 19.19 5.78
C ALA A 151 10.02 18.31 4.95
N VAL A 152 10.75 18.93 4.03
CA VAL A 152 11.79 18.27 3.22
C VAL A 152 13.02 19.15 3.12
N SER A 153 14.17 18.55 2.87
CA SER A 153 15.39 19.28 2.50
C SER A 153 15.20 20.10 1.21
N PRO A 154 15.93 21.22 1.01
CA PRO A 154 16.03 21.88 -0.28
C PRO A 154 16.47 20.92 -1.40
N ALA A 155 16.04 21.22 -2.64
CA ALA A 155 16.35 20.38 -3.80
C ALA A 155 17.84 20.34 -4.16
N ASP A 156 18.60 21.38 -3.81
CA ASP A 156 20.04 21.52 -4.03
C ASP A 156 20.87 21.12 -2.80
N ALA A 157 20.26 20.54 -1.76
CA ALA A 157 20.97 20.07 -0.59
C ALA A 157 21.90 18.88 -0.93
N GLU A 158 23.07 18.83 -0.29
CA GLU A 158 24.02 17.71 -0.45
C GLU A 158 23.47 16.40 0.14
N GLN A 159 22.65 16.51 1.20
CA GLN A 159 21.99 15.39 1.86
C GLN A 159 20.50 15.67 1.93
N HIS A 160 19.71 14.69 1.48
CA HIS A 160 18.26 14.81 1.47
C HIS A 160 17.63 14.17 2.69
N TRP A 161 16.59 14.82 3.20
CA TRP A 161 15.83 14.35 4.36
C TRP A 161 14.38 14.78 4.24
N PHE A 162 13.52 14.12 5.00
CA PHE A 162 12.14 14.53 5.21
C PHE A 162 11.75 14.40 6.69
N GLU A 163 10.73 15.14 7.09
CA GLU A 163 10.16 15.09 8.43
C GLU A 163 8.72 14.58 8.40
N VAL A 164 8.32 13.94 9.49
CA VAL A 164 6.95 13.50 9.75
C VAL A 164 6.59 13.79 11.21
N GLY A 165 5.30 13.98 11.45
CA GLY A 165 4.72 14.08 12.78
C GLY A 165 4.05 12.78 13.19
N LEU A 166 4.39 12.24 14.36
CA LEU A 166 3.79 11.03 14.90
C LEU A 166 2.95 11.33 16.13
N ILE A 167 1.67 11.00 16.04
CA ILE A 167 0.72 11.09 17.16
C ILE A 167 0.93 9.92 18.13
N PRO A 168 0.44 10.02 19.39
CA PRO A 168 0.65 8.99 20.41
C PRO A 168 0.20 7.59 19.99
N THR A 169 -0.93 7.48 19.28
CA THR A 169 -1.44 6.20 18.78
C THR A 169 -0.47 5.55 17.79
N THR A 170 0.01 6.28 16.79
CA THR A 170 1.00 5.75 15.82
C THR A 170 2.30 5.34 16.49
N LEU A 171 2.76 6.10 17.49
CA LEU A 171 3.96 5.74 18.26
C LEU A 171 3.74 4.44 19.07
N ALA A 172 2.55 4.24 19.64
CA ALA A 172 2.25 3.07 20.47
C ALA A 172 1.97 1.80 19.64
N GLU A 173 1.32 1.94 18.49
CA GLU A 173 0.79 0.83 17.70
C GLU A 173 1.73 0.39 16.56
N THR A 174 2.84 1.11 16.32
CA THR A 174 3.79 0.81 15.24
C THR A 174 5.23 0.76 15.73
N GLY A 175 6.11 0.16 14.91
CA GLY A 175 7.54 0.06 15.17
C GLY A 175 8.24 1.41 15.27
N LEU A 176 7.61 2.48 14.75
CA LEU A 176 8.20 3.81 14.73
C LEU A 176 8.43 4.39 16.14
N GLY A 177 7.63 3.99 17.13
CA GLY A 177 7.79 4.44 18.51
C GLY A 177 9.07 3.97 19.19
N ALA A 178 9.64 2.85 18.73
CA ALA A 178 10.86 2.27 19.26
C ALA A 178 12.14 2.76 18.55
N LEU A 179 12.00 3.50 17.45
CA LEU A 179 13.16 3.97 16.68
C LEU A 179 13.96 5.01 17.47
N VAL A 180 15.28 4.90 17.31
CA VAL A 180 16.30 5.85 17.78
C VAL A 180 17.14 6.33 16.61
N PRO A 181 17.79 7.50 16.70
CA PRO A 181 18.72 7.95 15.65
C PRO A 181 19.72 6.85 15.27
N GLY A 182 19.94 6.63 13.97
CA GLY A 182 20.71 5.50 13.44
C GLY A 182 19.88 4.27 13.06
N SER A 183 18.58 4.23 13.42
CA SER A 183 17.70 3.12 13.03
C SER A 183 17.39 3.17 11.54
N GLN A 184 17.57 2.06 10.85
CA GLN A 184 17.23 1.93 9.43
C GLN A 184 15.74 1.61 9.25
N VAL A 185 15.13 2.17 8.21
CA VAL A 185 13.71 2.00 7.87
C VAL A 185 13.53 1.78 6.37
N ASN A 186 12.53 0.98 6.00
CA ASN A 186 12.10 0.85 4.61
C ASN A 186 11.32 2.09 4.18
N LEU A 187 11.64 2.61 3.00
CA LEU A 187 10.94 3.74 2.39
C LEU A 187 10.24 3.30 1.11
N GLU A 188 8.96 3.59 1.01
CA GLU A 188 8.20 3.54 -0.24
C GLU A 188 7.61 4.92 -0.50
N VAL A 189 7.99 5.53 -1.63
CA VAL A 189 7.47 6.84 -2.04
C VAL A 189 6.12 6.66 -2.74
N ASP A 190 5.28 7.68 -2.69
CA ASP A 190 3.95 7.62 -3.32
C ASP A 190 4.05 7.27 -4.81
N VAL A 191 3.39 6.18 -5.20
CA VAL A 191 3.37 5.68 -6.57
C VAL A 191 2.85 6.74 -7.56
N LEU A 192 1.99 7.65 -7.11
CA LEU A 192 1.50 8.76 -7.94
C LEU A 192 2.64 9.67 -8.41
N ALA A 193 3.66 9.90 -7.59
CA ALA A 193 4.82 10.71 -7.96
C ALA A 193 5.65 10.02 -9.07
N LYS A 194 5.80 8.69 -9.01
CA LYS A 194 6.50 7.91 -10.04
C LYS A 194 5.77 7.95 -11.37
N TYR A 195 4.43 7.80 -11.35
CA TYR A 195 3.63 7.92 -12.56
C TYR A 195 3.64 9.34 -13.14
N ALA A 196 3.59 10.37 -12.29
CA ALA A 196 3.70 11.75 -12.73
C ALA A 196 5.03 12.02 -13.44
N GLU A 197 6.16 11.58 -12.86
CA GLU A 197 7.46 11.67 -13.53
C GLU A 197 7.48 10.89 -14.85
N ARG A 198 6.97 9.66 -14.86
CA ARG A 198 6.93 8.84 -16.07
C ARG A 198 6.13 9.51 -17.18
N LEU A 199 4.99 10.13 -16.87
CA LEU A 199 4.19 10.86 -17.86
C LEU A 199 4.92 12.10 -18.38
N LEU A 200 5.62 12.84 -17.51
CA LEU A 200 6.42 13.99 -17.91
C LEU A 200 7.57 13.61 -18.85
N ALA A 201 8.16 12.43 -18.68
CA ALA A 201 9.20 11.92 -19.60
C ALA A 201 8.69 11.62 -21.02
N PHE A 202 7.36 11.48 -21.20
CA PHE A 202 6.71 11.24 -22.51
C PHE A 202 6.03 12.50 -23.06
N ALA A 203 5.89 13.54 -22.25
CA ALA A 203 5.50 14.85 -22.73
C ALA A 203 6.65 15.40 -23.58
N GLY A 204 6.51 15.34 -24.91
CA GLY A 204 7.44 15.97 -25.84
C GLY A 204 7.62 17.46 -25.54
N PRO A 205 8.64 18.13 -26.11
CA PRO A 205 8.85 19.55 -25.88
C PRO A 205 7.56 20.31 -26.19
N ARG A 206 6.96 20.95 -25.17
CA ARG A 206 5.82 21.82 -25.37
C ARG A 206 6.29 22.98 -26.24
N THR A 207 5.90 22.98 -27.52
CA THR A 207 6.10 24.14 -28.39
C THR A 207 5.38 25.32 -27.75
N PRO A 208 6.07 26.40 -27.35
CA PRO A 208 5.41 27.60 -26.85
C PRO A 208 4.59 28.19 -28.02
N GLY A 209 3.26 28.03 -27.99
CA GLY A 209 2.40 28.63 -29.03
C GLY A 209 1.13 27.89 -29.40
N SER A 210 0.88 26.65 -28.98
CA SER A 210 -0.42 26.01 -29.21
C SER A 210 -1.42 26.44 -28.13
N SER A 211 -1.96 27.65 -28.27
CA SER A 211 -3.20 28.02 -27.61
C SER A 211 -4.30 27.08 -28.11
N ALA A 212 -4.90 26.30 -27.21
CA ALA A 212 -6.16 25.64 -27.45
C ALA A 212 -7.15 26.68 -28.03
N GLY A 213 -7.65 26.41 -29.24
CA GLY A 213 -8.52 27.32 -29.96
C GLY A 213 -9.69 27.74 -29.08
N ALA A 214 -9.74 29.03 -28.74
CA ALA A 214 -10.97 29.67 -28.33
C ALA A 214 -11.98 29.46 -29.46
N GLY A 215 -13.04 28.71 -29.19
CA GLY A 215 -14.13 28.50 -30.13
C GLY A 215 -14.74 29.85 -30.52
N SER A 216 -14.39 30.35 -31.71
CA SER A 216 -15.06 31.47 -32.34
C SER A 216 -16.46 31.03 -32.76
N GLY A 217 -17.46 31.76 -32.26
CA GLY A 217 -18.87 31.49 -32.46
C GLY A 217 -19.27 31.24 -33.91
N GLY A 218 -19.95 30.12 -34.14
CA GLY A 218 -20.76 29.90 -35.31
C GLY A 218 -22.02 30.74 -35.20
N THR A 219 -22.13 31.75 -36.05
CA THR A 219 -23.37 32.48 -36.33
C THR A 219 -24.44 31.51 -36.82
N LEU A 220 -25.56 31.45 -36.12
CA LEU A 220 -26.80 30.82 -36.60
C LEU A 220 -27.38 31.70 -37.70
N SER A 221 -27.35 31.22 -38.94
CA SER A 221 -28.20 31.75 -40.01
C SER A 221 -29.47 30.90 -40.08
N ASP A 222 -30.59 31.55 -39.79
CA ASP A 222 -31.94 31.04 -40.03
C ASP A 222 -32.13 30.61 -41.50
N GLY A 223 -32.72 29.43 -41.68
CA GLY A 223 -33.15 28.89 -42.96
C GLY A 223 -34.26 27.88 -42.74
N ALA A 224 -35.49 28.37 -42.75
CA ALA A 224 -36.70 27.62 -42.45
C ALA A 224 -37.14 26.64 -43.56
N ALA A 225 -37.73 25.54 -43.10
CA ALA A 225 -38.90 24.82 -43.63
C ALA A 225 -38.83 24.00 -44.93
N SER A 226 -38.92 22.67 -44.77
CA SER A 226 -40.05 21.80 -45.20
C SER A 226 -39.67 20.36 -44.83
N GLY A 227 -40.40 19.61 -44.01
CA GLY A 227 -41.78 19.16 -44.21
C GLY A 227 -41.75 17.67 -44.58
N GLY A 228 -42.04 16.77 -43.63
CA GLY A 228 -42.10 15.33 -43.87
C GLY A 228 -42.36 14.54 -42.59
N SER A 229 -43.53 13.92 -42.52
CA SER A 229 -44.22 13.42 -41.33
C SER A 229 -44.27 11.89 -41.25
N LEU A 230 -44.54 11.37 -40.04
CA LEU A 230 -45.11 10.03 -39.69
C LEU A 230 -44.12 8.85 -39.78
N SER A 231 -44.10 7.84 -38.90
CA SER A 231 -45.07 7.33 -37.93
C SER A 231 -44.42 6.41 -36.88
N ASP A 232 -45.14 6.24 -35.77
CA ASP A 232 -44.96 5.29 -34.66
C ASP A 232 -44.73 3.82 -35.01
N GLY A 233 -44.15 3.09 -34.05
CA GLY A 233 -44.15 1.63 -34.01
C GLY A 233 -43.67 1.09 -32.66
N ALA A 234 -44.58 1.05 -31.67
CA ALA A 234 -44.41 0.34 -30.40
C ALA A 234 -44.92 -1.11 -30.51
N ALA A 235 -44.27 -2.05 -29.80
CA ALA A 235 -44.78 -3.34 -29.27
C ALA A 235 -43.58 -4.31 -29.10
N SER A 236 -43.48 -5.28 -28.18
CA SER A 236 -44.09 -5.67 -26.90
C SER A 236 -43.68 -7.14 -26.67
N GLY A 237 -43.46 -7.56 -25.42
CA GLY A 237 -43.50 -8.98 -24.99
C GLY A 237 -42.19 -9.78 -25.15
N GLY A 238 -41.79 -10.67 -24.24
CA GLY A 238 -42.45 -11.17 -23.02
C GLY A 238 -41.53 -12.08 -22.19
N THR A 239 -41.89 -12.18 -20.90
CA THR A 239 -42.00 -13.40 -20.05
C THR A 239 -40.86 -14.42 -20.04
N SER A 240 -40.13 -14.60 -18.92
CA SER A 240 -40.47 -15.44 -17.74
C SER A 240 -39.79 -16.81 -17.81
N SER A 241 -38.93 -17.13 -16.84
CA SER A 241 -39.02 -18.38 -16.06
C SER A 241 -38.01 -18.38 -14.91
N ASP A 242 -38.57 -18.51 -13.71
CA ASP A 242 -37.94 -18.90 -12.46
C ASP A 242 -37.16 -20.22 -12.54
N GLY A 243 -36.14 -20.34 -11.69
CA GLY A 243 -35.43 -21.58 -11.40
C GLY A 243 -34.81 -21.50 -10.01
N ALA A 244 -35.63 -21.81 -9.00
CA ALA A 244 -35.35 -21.66 -7.58
C ALA A 244 -34.32 -22.67 -7.03
N LEU A 245 -33.50 -22.15 -6.12
CA LEU A 245 -33.09 -22.65 -4.81
C LEU A 245 -32.91 -24.16 -4.57
N SER A 246 -31.65 -24.44 -4.20
CA SER A 246 -31.14 -25.41 -3.24
C SER A 246 -32.09 -25.75 -2.08
N ASP A 247 -32.15 -27.03 -1.72
CA ASP A 247 -32.39 -27.40 -0.33
C ASP A 247 -31.45 -28.53 0.12
N ALA A 248 -30.98 -28.37 1.34
CA ALA A 248 -29.94 -29.14 1.99
C ALA A 248 -30.54 -30.25 2.83
N THR A 249 -29.90 -31.41 2.83
CA THR A 249 -30.04 -32.42 3.88
C THR A 249 -28.78 -32.45 4.73
N PRO A 250 -28.92 -32.49 6.06
CA PRO A 250 -28.24 -33.55 6.77
C PRO A 250 -29.17 -34.26 7.75
N SER A 251 -29.20 -35.58 7.65
CA SER A 251 -29.62 -36.46 8.74
C SER A 251 -28.48 -36.56 9.75
N ASN A 252 -28.76 -36.27 11.03
CA ASN A 252 -27.92 -36.75 12.11
C ASN A 252 -28.79 -37.17 13.29
N SER A 253 -28.88 -38.49 13.48
CA SER A 253 -29.43 -39.12 14.67
C SER A 253 -28.36 -40.02 15.26
N SER A 254 -27.91 -39.71 16.47
CA SER A 254 -27.60 -40.69 17.51
C SER A 254 -27.05 -39.97 18.75
N ALA A 255 -27.92 -39.88 19.75
CA ALA A 255 -27.50 -39.85 21.14
C ALA A 255 -26.98 -41.23 21.55
N LYS A 256 -25.90 -41.29 22.33
CA LYS A 256 -25.72 -42.29 23.37
C LYS A 256 -24.71 -41.83 24.43
N GLU A 257 -25.16 -42.02 25.66
CA GLU A 257 -24.53 -41.78 26.96
C GLU A 257 -23.20 -42.53 27.15
N ALA A 258 -22.30 -42.01 27.99
CA ALA A 258 -22.03 -42.54 29.34
C ALA A 258 -20.62 -42.14 29.86
N GLN A 259 -20.59 -41.82 31.17
CA GLN A 259 -19.47 -41.59 32.09
C GLN A 259 -18.83 -40.20 32.14
#